data_AF-A0A3D2W0E6-F1
#
_entry.id   AF-A0A3D2W0E6-F1
#
_cell.length_a   1.000
_cell.length_b   1.000
_cell.length_c   1.000
_cell.angle_alpha   90.00
_cell.angle_beta   90.00
_cell.angle_gamma   90.00
#
_symmetry.space_group_name_H-M   'P 1'
#
loop_
_entity.id
_entity.type
_entity.pdbx_description
1 polymer ?
#
loop_
_entity_poly.entity_id
_entity_poly.type
_entity_poly.pdbx_seq_one_letter_code
_entity_poly.pdbx_strand_id
1 'polypeptide(L)'
;VGRDLVIPRAYVSHGFRSAAQDVATERLGPRGREDARLALDRETRAHRPSRLDRMIEAQLDAQGRIRVAHLRAPDRSPELTDALKARARELKRLGLATEIGRNIFQFEPGWQDGLKAMELHLDIRKALVRARTHDLARGLADPARQLSKALKLPPGLDR
;
A
#
# COMPACT_ATOMS: atom_id res chain seq x y z
N VAL A 1 11.46 -29.29 30.44
CA VAL A 1 10.94 -28.16 31.24
C VAL A 1 10.48 -27.09 30.26
N GLY A 2 9.17 -27.03 30.01
CA GLY A 2 8.57 -26.12 29.03
C GLY A 2 8.63 -24.68 29.50
N ARG A 3 9.04 -23.77 28.61
CA ARG A 3 8.84 -22.33 28.80
C ARG A 3 7.81 -21.87 27.80
N ASP A 4 6.67 -21.54 28.37
CA ASP A 4 5.48 -20.99 27.74
C ASP A 4 5.84 -19.71 26.97
N LEU A 5 5.67 -19.74 25.65
CA LEU A 5 5.86 -18.56 24.82
C LEU A 5 4.51 -17.84 24.73
N VAL A 6 4.24 -16.96 25.68
CA VAL A 6 3.07 -16.08 25.67
C VAL A 6 3.21 -15.11 24.50
N ILE A 7 2.59 -15.45 23.37
CA ILE A 7 2.34 -14.51 22.28
C ILE A 7 1.44 -13.41 22.86
N PRO A 8 1.88 -12.14 22.93
CA PRO A 8 1.00 -11.07 23.38
C PRO A 8 -0.22 -11.00 22.45
N ARG A 9 -1.40 -11.28 23.00
CA ARG A 9 -2.70 -11.35 22.32
C ARG A 9 -3.16 -10.02 21.67
N ALA A 10 -2.30 -9.00 21.65
CA ALA A 10 -2.50 -7.75 20.93
C ALA A 10 -2.20 -7.85 19.42
N TYR A 11 -1.45 -8.87 18.96
CA TYR A 11 -1.05 -8.98 17.54
C TYR A 11 -2.13 -9.55 16.59
N VAL A 12 -3.29 -9.96 17.10
CA VAL A 12 -4.39 -10.55 16.29
C VAL A 12 -5.64 -9.64 16.25
N SER A 13 -5.57 -8.42 16.77
CA SER A 13 -6.76 -7.61 17.02
C SER A 13 -6.68 -6.20 16.40
N HIS A 14 -6.60 -6.10 15.07
CA HIS A 14 -7.36 -5.13 14.25
C HIS A 14 -6.79 -4.97 12.83
N GLY A 15 -7.60 -5.36 11.83
CA GLY A 15 -7.55 -4.77 10.49
C GLY A 15 -6.92 -5.59 9.38
N PHE A 16 -7.20 -6.89 9.29
CA PHE A 16 -7.03 -7.63 8.04
C PHE A 16 -8.04 -7.14 7.00
N ARG A 17 -7.68 -6.12 6.21
CA ARG A 17 -8.16 -5.93 4.83
C ARG A 17 -7.13 -5.15 4.02
N SER A 18 -6.09 -5.86 3.60
CA SER A 18 -5.47 -5.73 2.27
C SER A 18 -4.68 -7.03 2.06
N ALA A 19 -5.09 -7.82 1.07
CA ALA A 19 -4.63 -9.18 0.84
C ALA A 19 -3.11 -9.32 0.66
N ALA A 20 -2.49 -10.24 1.41
CA ALA A 20 -1.68 -11.34 0.90
C ALA A 20 -1.32 -12.30 2.05
N GLN A 21 -1.51 -13.58 1.75
CA GLN A 21 -1.24 -14.82 2.48
C GLN A 21 0.17 -14.90 3.07
N ASP A 22 0.33 -15.37 4.31
CA ASP A 22 1.59 -15.99 4.75
C ASP A 22 1.30 -17.27 5.54
N VAL A 23 1.63 -18.38 4.89
CA VAL A 23 1.62 -19.76 5.38
C VAL A 23 2.98 -20.05 6.01
N ALA A 24 2.97 -20.83 7.09
CA ALA A 24 4.10 -21.56 7.70
C ALA A 24 5.09 -20.75 8.55
N THR A 25 4.69 -20.48 9.79
CA THR A 25 5.57 -20.08 10.89
C THR A 25 6.41 -21.27 11.38
N GLU A 26 7.36 -21.72 10.57
CA GLU A 26 8.46 -22.60 11.03
C GLU A 26 9.80 -22.36 10.26
N ARG A 27 9.80 -21.51 9.22
CA ARG A 27 10.99 -21.19 8.39
C ARG A 27 11.51 -19.74 8.50
N LEU A 28 10.88 -18.88 9.31
CA LEU A 28 11.07 -17.42 9.28
C LEU A 28 12.31 -16.93 10.05
N GLY A 29 13.49 -17.36 9.62
CA GLY A 29 14.77 -16.76 10.03
C GLY A 29 14.89 -15.26 9.62
N PRO A 30 16.10 -14.71 9.47
CA PRO A 30 16.36 -13.30 9.13
C PRO A 30 15.49 -12.70 8.00
N ARG A 31 15.09 -13.51 7.02
CA ARG A 31 14.18 -13.15 5.91
C ARG A 31 12.83 -12.60 6.40
N GLY A 32 12.22 -13.21 7.42
CA GLY A 32 10.92 -12.74 7.92
C GLY A 32 10.96 -11.33 8.53
N ARG A 33 12.08 -10.96 9.18
CA ARG A 33 12.26 -9.59 9.70
C ARG A 33 12.50 -8.59 8.58
N GLU A 34 13.24 -8.98 7.56
CA GLU A 34 13.47 -8.15 6.38
C GLU A 34 12.17 -7.93 5.59
N ASP A 35 11.37 -8.98 5.40
CA ASP A 35 10.06 -8.91 4.75
C ASP A 35 9.10 -8.01 5.52
N ALA A 36 9.07 -8.12 6.86
CA ALA A 36 8.28 -7.22 7.71
C ALA A 36 8.74 -5.76 7.57
N ARG A 37 10.05 -5.52 7.48
CA ARG A 37 10.61 -4.18 7.27
C ARG A 37 10.23 -3.63 5.89
N LEU A 38 10.31 -4.44 4.84
CA LEU A 38 9.92 -4.06 3.48
C LEU A 38 8.40 -3.82 3.37
N ALA A 39 7.58 -4.61 4.07
CA ALA A 39 6.14 -4.38 4.18
C ALA A 39 5.85 -3.03 4.84
N LEU A 40 6.50 -2.74 5.96
CA LEU A 40 6.34 -1.48 6.67
C LEU A 40 6.79 -0.28 5.82
N ASP A 41 7.93 -0.40 5.14
CA ASP A 41 8.47 0.61 4.24
C ASP A 41 7.52 0.89 3.06
N ARG A 42 6.86 -0.13 2.51
CA ARG A 42 5.79 0.03 1.52
C ARG A 42 4.59 0.82 2.06
N GLU A 43 4.18 0.57 3.32
CA GLU A 43 3.09 1.34 3.93
C GLU A 43 3.43 2.84 4.05
N THR A 44 4.69 3.18 4.37
CA THR A 44 5.10 4.59 4.49
C THR A 44 4.88 5.39 3.20
N ARG A 45 5.12 4.76 2.04
CA ARG A 45 5.08 5.40 0.71
C ARG A 45 3.76 5.23 -0.04
N ALA A 46 2.77 4.55 0.55
CA ALA A 46 1.56 4.17 -0.15
C ALA A 46 0.66 5.39 -0.44
N HIS A 47 0.21 5.58 -1.69
CA HIS A 47 -0.77 6.62 -2.05
C HIS A 47 -2.22 6.13 -1.80
N ARG A 48 -2.44 5.61 -0.61
CA ARG A 48 -3.72 5.09 -0.09
C ARG A 48 -3.71 5.13 1.44
N PRO A 49 -4.87 5.00 2.10
CA PRO A 49 -4.92 4.84 3.54
C PRO A 49 -4.13 3.60 4.03
N SER A 50 -3.53 3.73 5.20
CA SER A 50 -2.70 2.72 5.86
C SER A 50 -2.97 2.70 7.36
N ARG A 51 -2.47 1.69 8.07
CA ARG A 51 -2.56 1.66 9.54
C ARG A 51 -1.75 2.79 10.20
N LEU A 52 -0.65 3.22 9.57
CA LEU A 52 0.19 4.32 10.06
C LEU A 52 -0.61 5.62 10.15
N ASP A 53 -1.56 5.83 9.23
CA ASP A 53 -2.37 7.04 9.17
C ASP A 53 -3.26 7.19 10.43
N ARG A 54 -3.88 6.08 10.88
CA ARG A 54 -4.67 6.06 12.12
C ARG A 54 -3.81 6.30 13.37
N MET A 55 -2.58 5.79 13.34
CA MET A 55 -1.64 5.96 14.46
C MET A 55 -1.08 7.39 14.54
N ILE A 56 -0.93 8.06 13.40
CA ILE A 56 -0.57 9.49 13.34
C ILE A 56 -1.74 10.32 13.84
N GLU A 57 -2.96 10.08 13.34
CA GLU A 57 -4.18 10.80 13.72
C GLU A 57 -4.38 10.79 15.25
N ALA A 58 -4.20 9.63 15.88
CA ALA A 58 -4.34 9.48 17.33
C ALA A 58 -3.32 10.27 18.17
N GLN A 59 -2.27 10.81 17.54
CA GLN A 59 -1.22 11.58 18.21
C GLN A 59 -1.27 13.09 17.87
N LEU A 60 -2.17 13.52 16.98
CA LEU A 60 -2.34 14.93 16.66
C LEU A 60 -2.96 15.68 17.84
N ASP A 61 -2.58 16.96 18.01
CA ASP A 61 -3.27 17.84 18.94
C ASP A 61 -4.65 18.27 18.41
N ALA A 62 -5.38 19.05 19.20
CA ALA A 62 -6.72 19.52 18.85
C ALA A 62 -6.76 20.39 17.58
N GLN A 63 -5.61 20.90 17.14
CA GLN A 63 -5.46 21.69 15.92
C GLN A 63 -4.97 20.84 14.74
N GLY A 64 -4.80 19.52 14.89
CA GLY A 64 -4.28 18.65 13.84
C GLY A 64 -2.77 18.77 13.64
N ARG A 65 -2.03 19.18 14.67
CA ARG A 65 -0.58 19.40 14.60
C ARG A 65 0.18 18.36 15.40
N ILE A 66 1.42 18.14 14.99
CA ILE A 66 2.36 17.30 15.73
C ILE A 66 3.79 17.70 15.42
N ARG A 67 4.66 17.64 16.44
CA ARG A 67 6.11 17.60 16.18
C ARG A 67 6.50 16.20 15.75
N VAL A 68 7.00 16.03 14.53
CA VAL A 68 7.35 14.71 13.95
C VAL A 68 8.30 13.91 14.85
N ALA A 69 9.23 14.58 15.56
CA ALA A 69 10.12 13.93 16.52
C ALA A 69 9.39 13.26 17.71
N HIS A 70 8.16 13.67 18.01
CA HIS A 70 7.33 13.14 19.09
C HIS A 70 6.46 11.96 18.66
N LEU A 71 6.34 11.67 17.36
CA LEU A 71 5.66 10.46 16.90
C LEU A 71 6.33 9.22 17.52
N ARG A 72 5.52 8.34 18.09
CA ARG A 72 5.93 7.12 18.77
C ARG A 72 4.99 5.98 18.42
N ALA A 73 5.54 4.78 18.28
CA ALA A 73 4.74 3.56 18.22
C ALA A 73 4.12 3.24 19.60
N PRO A 74 2.89 2.71 19.67
CA PRO A 74 2.24 2.34 20.94
C PRO A 74 3.04 1.30 21.75
N ASP A 75 3.71 0.39 21.07
CA ASP A 75 4.54 -0.68 21.64
C ASP A 75 6.01 -0.26 21.83
N ARG A 76 6.34 1.01 21.58
CA ARG A 76 7.71 1.54 21.56
C ARG A 76 8.65 0.85 20.56
N SER A 77 8.14 0.16 19.53
CA SER A 77 8.97 -0.36 18.44
C SER A 77 9.72 0.79 17.75
N PRO A 78 11.06 0.73 17.66
CA PRO A 78 11.85 1.71 16.91
C PRO A 78 11.49 1.73 15.42
N GLU A 79 11.33 0.55 14.80
CA GLU A 79 11.04 0.41 13.38
C GLU A 79 9.69 1.04 13.02
N LEU A 80 8.66 0.76 13.83
CA LEU A 80 7.33 1.33 13.64
C LEU A 80 7.33 2.84 13.92
N THR A 81 8.11 3.29 14.92
CA THR A 81 8.28 4.73 15.20
C THR A 81 8.91 5.46 14.01
N ASP A 82 9.93 4.89 13.41
CA ASP A 82 10.58 5.47 12.23
C ASP A 82 9.67 5.44 11.01
N ALA A 83 8.85 4.40 10.86
CA ALA A 83 7.84 4.33 9.82
C ALA A 83 6.74 5.40 9.99
N LEU A 84 6.29 5.69 11.22
CA LEU A 84 5.34 6.78 11.47
C LEU A 84 5.94 8.13 11.06
N LYS A 85 7.20 8.38 11.41
CA LYS A 85 7.90 9.63 11.02
C LYS A 85 8.09 9.71 9.50
N ALA A 86 8.46 8.61 8.86
CA ALA A 86 8.60 8.54 7.41
C ALA A 86 7.25 8.77 6.72
N ARG A 87 6.18 8.16 7.23
CA ARG A 87 4.81 8.38 6.74
C ARG A 87 4.37 9.83 6.88
N ALA A 88 4.59 10.47 8.03
CA ALA A 88 4.26 11.88 8.20
C ALA A 88 4.98 12.79 7.18
N ARG A 89 6.25 12.50 6.88
CA ARG A 89 7.00 13.20 5.81
C ARG A 89 6.45 12.93 4.42
N GLU A 90 6.01 11.71 4.15
CA GLU A 90 5.35 11.39 2.89
C GLU A 90 4.02 12.13 2.76
N LEU A 91 3.19 12.17 3.81
CA LEU A 91 1.93 12.92 3.79
C LEU A 91 2.16 14.41 3.53
N LYS A 92 3.22 15.00 4.12
CA LYS A 92 3.67 16.35 3.75
C LYS A 92 4.03 16.45 2.26
N ARG A 93 4.81 15.50 1.74
CA ARG A 93 5.20 15.48 0.31
C ARG A 93 4.00 15.37 -0.63
N LEU A 94 2.94 14.68 -0.20
CA LEU A 94 1.67 14.56 -0.94
C LEU A 94 0.77 15.81 -0.82
N GLY A 95 1.18 16.84 -0.06
CA GLY A 95 0.38 18.03 0.18
C GLY A 95 -0.77 17.82 1.16
N LEU A 96 -0.74 16.73 1.93
CA LEU A 96 -1.73 16.39 2.95
C LEU A 96 -1.36 16.93 4.34
N ALA A 97 -0.16 17.48 4.46
CA ALA A 97 0.32 18.20 5.62
C ALA A 97 1.30 19.28 5.19
N THR A 98 1.46 20.32 6.01
CA THR A 98 2.41 21.41 5.81
C THR A 98 3.34 21.54 7.02
N GLU A 99 4.56 22.00 6.81
CA GLU A 99 5.49 22.26 7.93
C GLU A 99 5.36 23.74 8.33
N ILE A 100 4.79 23.98 9.50
CA ILE A 100 4.51 25.33 10.04
C ILE A 100 5.61 25.83 11.00
N GLY A 101 6.59 24.98 11.30
CA GLY A 101 7.74 25.27 12.15
C GLY A 101 8.69 24.09 12.14
N ARG A 102 9.90 24.23 12.73
CA ARG A 102 10.93 23.19 12.68
C ARG A 102 10.41 21.84 13.20
N ASN A 103 10.24 20.86 12.29
CA ASN A 103 9.66 19.55 12.56
C ASN A 103 8.21 19.58 13.09
N ILE A 104 7.47 20.68 12.99
CA ILE A 104 6.06 20.77 13.40
C ILE A 104 5.21 20.75 12.14
N PHE A 105 4.44 19.68 11.99
CA PHE A 105 3.54 19.51 10.86
C PHE A 105 2.12 19.84 11.27
N GLN A 106 1.42 20.56 10.40
CA GLN A 106 -0.01 20.78 10.43
C GLN A 106 -0.63 19.88 9.36
N PHE A 107 -1.50 18.97 9.75
CA PHE A 107 -2.26 18.17 8.80
C PHE A 107 -3.45 18.98 8.28
N GLU A 108 -3.75 18.83 6.99
CA GLU A 108 -4.90 19.47 6.38
C GLU A 108 -6.20 18.86 6.94
N PRO A 109 -7.26 19.65 7.16
CA PRO A 109 -8.57 19.10 7.48
C PRO A 109 -9.00 18.08 6.41
N GLY A 110 -9.37 16.87 6.83
CA GLY A 110 -9.77 15.81 5.90
C GLY A 110 -8.63 15.21 5.08
N TRP A 111 -7.37 15.33 5.51
CA TRP A 111 -6.20 14.73 4.83
C TRP A 111 -6.36 13.24 4.51
N GLN A 112 -7.10 12.50 5.34
CA GLN A 112 -7.44 11.09 5.12
C GLN A 112 -8.34 10.87 3.90
N ASP A 113 -9.25 11.80 3.62
CA ASP A 113 -10.10 11.74 2.42
C ASP A 113 -9.29 12.03 1.16
N GLY A 114 -8.26 12.88 1.26
CA GLY A 114 -7.25 13.03 0.21
C GLY A 114 -6.58 11.69 -0.15
N LEU A 115 -6.16 10.90 0.85
CA LEU A 115 -5.62 9.55 0.61
C LEU A 115 -6.63 8.60 -0.04
N LYS A 116 -7.90 8.62 0.39
CA LYS A 116 -8.95 7.80 -0.22
C LYS A 116 -9.18 8.17 -1.68
N ALA A 117 -9.15 9.46 -2.02
CA ALA A 117 -9.26 9.92 -3.40
C ALA A 117 -8.09 9.43 -4.26
N MET A 118 -6.86 9.42 -3.72
CA MET A 118 -5.69 8.86 -4.40
C MET A 118 -5.82 7.35 -4.63
N GLU A 119 -6.30 6.61 -3.64
CA GLU A 119 -6.58 5.17 -3.77
C GLU A 119 -7.60 4.89 -4.87
N LEU A 120 -8.72 5.63 -4.85
CA LEU A 120 -9.77 5.51 -5.85
C LEU A 120 -9.24 5.76 -7.27
N HIS A 121 -8.42 6.78 -7.46
CA HIS A 121 -7.80 7.06 -8.77
C HIS A 121 -6.91 5.89 -9.23
N LEU A 122 -6.09 5.33 -8.35
CA LEU A 122 -5.27 4.16 -8.68
C LEU A 122 -6.13 2.95 -9.07
N ASP A 123 -7.25 2.75 -8.41
CA ASP A 123 -8.14 1.62 -8.68
C ASP A 123 -8.92 1.79 -9.98
N ILE A 124 -9.39 3.00 -10.30
CA ILE A 124 -9.95 3.31 -11.63
C ILE A 124 -8.92 3.01 -12.72
N ARG A 125 -7.67 3.45 -12.55
CA ARG A 125 -6.60 3.19 -13.53
C ARG A 125 -6.36 1.68 -13.71
N LYS A 126 -6.30 0.93 -12.62
CA LYS A 126 -6.14 -0.53 -12.68
C LYS A 126 -7.33 -1.20 -13.37
N ALA A 127 -8.56 -0.76 -13.08
CA ALA A 127 -9.77 -1.29 -13.71
C ALA A 127 -9.75 -1.07 -15.23
N LEU A 128 -9.37 0.14 -15.68
CA LEU A 128 -9.24 0.45 -17.10
C LEU A 128 -8.18 -0.41 -17.81
N VAL A 129 -7.00 -0.58 -17.18
CA VAL A 129 -5.94 -1.45 -17.74
C VAL A 129 -6.42 -2.90 -17.83
N ARG A 130 -7.07 -3.41 -16.78
CA ARG A 130 -7.61 -4.78 -16.75
C ARG A 130 -8.67 -5.00 -17.84
N ALA A 131 -9.61 -4.07 -17.98
CA ALA A 131 -10.63 -4.12 -19.03
C ALA A 131 -9.98 -4.17 -20.43
N ARG A 132 -9.01 -3.28 -20.70
CA ARG A 132 -8.27 -3.27 -21.96
C ARG A 132 -7.53 -4.59 -22.23
N THR A 133 -6.85 -5.14 -21.23
CA THR A 133 -6.15 -6.44 -21.39
C THR A 133 -7.13 -7.58 -21.66
N HIS A 134 -8.31 -7.53 -21.05
CA HIS A 134 -9.36 -8.54 -21.23
C HIS A 134 -9.99 -8.44 -22.63
N ASP A 135 -10.24 -7.23 -23.14
CA ASP A 135 -10.76 -7.01 -24.49
C ASP A 135 -9.76 -7.47 -25.57
N LEU A 136 -8.46 -7.21 -25.35
CA LEU A 136 -7.39 -7.71 -26.23
C LEU A 136 -7.33 -9.24 -26.22
N ALA A 137 -7.41 -9.87 -25.04
CA ALA A 137 -7.43 -11.32 -24.91
C ALA A 137 -8.66 -11.94 -25.62
N ARG A 138 -9.85 -11.35 -25.47
CA ARG A 138 -11.05 -11.77 -26.21
C ARG A 138 -10.90 -11.61 -27.72
N GLY A 139 -10.36 -10.48 -28.18
CA GLY A 139 -10.14 -10.23 -29.61
C GLY A 139 -9.11 -11.16 -30.26
N LEU A 140 -8.18 -11.73 -29.48
CA LEU A 140 -7.24 -12.77 -29.93
C LEU A 140 -7.86 -14.18 -29.90
N ALA A 141 -8.80 -14.42 -28.99
CA ALA A 141 -9.56 -15.66 -28.86
C ALA A 141 -10.79 -15.71 -29.79
N ASP A 142 -11.14 -14.61 -30.47
CA ASP A 142 -12.25 -14.53 -31.42
C ASP A 142 -11.95 -15.37 -32.69
N PRO A 143 -12.69 -16.48 -32.92
CA PRO A 143 -12.46 -17.36 -34.06
C PRO A 143 -12.67 -16.67 -35.41
N ALA A 144 -13.55 -15.66 -35.50
CA ALA A 144 -13.79 -14.93 -36.75
C ALA A 144 -12.56 -14.12 -37.19
N ARG A 145 -11.81 -13.59 -36.23
CA ARG A 145 -10.58 -12.82 -36.49
C ARG A 145 -9.40 -13.73 -36.83
N GLN A 146 -9.32 -14.93 -36.23
CA GLN A 146 -8.33 -15.94 -36.62
C GLN A 146 -8.59 -16.45 -38.04
N LEU A 147 -9.85 -16.70 -38.40
CA LEU A 147 -10.23 -17.10 -39.76
C LEU A 147 -9.83 -16.04 -40.79
N SER A 148 -10.08 -14.76 -40.49
CA SER A 148 -9.70 -13.62 -41.34
C SER A 148 -8.19 -13.49 -41.55
N LYS A 149 -7.39 -13.94 -40.58
CA LYS A 149 -5.92 -13.95 -40.66
C LYS A 149 -5.41 -15.15 -41.45
N ALA A 150 -6.07 -16.30 -41.31
CA ALA A 150 -5.78 -17.53 -42.07
C ALA A 150 -6.20 -17.43 -43.55
N LEU A 151 -7.27 -16.70 -43.86
CA LEU A 151 -7.75 -16.44 -45.22
C LEU A 151 -6.92 -15.41 -45.99
N LYS A 152 -6.05 -14.62 -45.30
CA LYS A 152 -5.02 -13.81 -45.97
C LYS A 152 -3.86 -14.72 -46.39
N LEU A 153 -4.09 -15.51 -47.43
CA LEU A 153 -3.04 -16.24 -48.14
C LEU A 153 -2.05 -15.23 -48.75
N PRO A 154 -0.72 -15.47 -48.73
CA PRO A 154 0.22 -14.60 -49.42
C PRO A 154 -0.11 -14.54 -50.92
N PRO A 155 0.09 -13.39 -51.60
CA PRO A 155 -0.19 -13.27 -53.02
C PRO A 155 0.76 -14.19 -53.80
N GLY A 156 0.15 -15.10 -54.58
CA GLY A 156 0.66 -15.83 -55.74
C GLY A 156 2.16 -16.16 -55.82
N LEU A 157 2.47 -17.45 -55.71
CA LEU A 157 3.56 -18.05 -56.50
C LEU A 157 2.92 -18.71 -57.73
N ASP A 158 2.52 -17.89 -58.69
CA ASP A 158 2.22 -18.34 -60.04
C ASP A 158 3.46 -18.11 -60.90
N ARG A 159 4.25 -19.17 -61.10
CA ARG A 159 4.93 -19.62 -62.35
C ARG A 159 6.15 -20.47 -62.07
#